data_AF-A0A8K1D0Q0-F1
#
_entry.id   AF-A0A8K1D0Q0-F1
#
_cell.length_a   1.000
_cell.length_b   1.000
_cell.length_c   1.000
_cell.angle_alpha   90.00
_cell.angle_beta   90.00
_cell.angle_gamma   90.00
#
_symmetry.space_group_name_H-M   'P 1'
#
loop_
_entity.id
_entity.type
_entity.pdbx_description
1 polymer ?
#
loop_
_entity_poly.entity_id
_entity_poly.type
_entity_poly.pdbx_seq_one_letter_code
_entity_poly.pdbx_strand_id
1 'polypeptide(L)'
;KVLKGFGGMLSFEPKGGYDCAKKIIRSLKIAISASSLGGVETLVTLPRETSHASLSKEELKRMEIPEGLVRVSVGIEDIEDLIEDFNNALAIC
;
A
#
# COMPACT_ATOMS: atom_id res chain seq x y z
N LYS A 1 -26.45 -6.32 6.37
CA LYS A 1 -25.06 -5.89 6.67
C LYS A 1 -24.43 -6.92 7.61
N VAL A 2 -23.33 -7.55 7.21
CA VAL A 2 -22.67 -8.62 8.00
C VAL A 2 -21.59 -8.06 8.94
N LEU A 3 -20.93 -6.95 8.56
CA LEU A 3 -19.86 -6.32 9.34
C LEU A 3 -20.31 -4.99 9.96
N LYS A 4 -19.71 -4.65 11.11
CA LYS A 4 -19.95 -3.39 11.84
C LYS A 4 -19.13 -2.20 11.32
N GLY A 5 -18.08 -2.47 10.53
CA GLY A 5 -17.19 -1.46 9.94
C GLY A 5 -16.39 -2.05 8.78
N PHE A 6 -15.48 -1.28 8.21
CA PHE A 6 -14.69 -1.66 7.02
C PHE A 6 -13.26 -2.14 7.34
N GLY A 7 -12.79 -1.95 8.58
CA GLY A 7 -11.42 -2.24 8.99
C GLY A 7 -10.41 -1.16 8.54
N GLY A 8 -9.14 -1.35 8.90
CA GLY A 8 -8.03 -0.43 8.55
C GLY A 8 -7.22 -0.87 7.32
N MET A 9 -7.73 -1.82 6.55
CA MET A 9 -7.07 -2.33 5.35
C MET A 9 -7.58 -1.59 4.12
N LEU A 10 -6.66 -1.04 3.33
CA LEU A 10 -6.98 -0.44 2.04
C LEU A 10 -5.91 -0.75 0.99
N SER A 11 -6.26 -0.55 -0.27
CA SER A 11 -5.32 -0.65 -1.38
C SER A 11 -5.64 0.38 -2.45
N PHE A 12 -4.61 0.88 -3.12
CA PHE A 12 -4.74 1.82 -4.23
C PHE A 12 -3.67 1.54 -5.29
N GLU A 13 -3.89 2.06 -6.50
CA GLU A 13 -2.90 2.04 -7.56
C GLU A 13 -2.60 3.50 -7.97
N PRO A 14 -1.34 3.96 -7.85
CA PRO A 14 -0.98 5.30 -8.29
C PRO A 14 -0.89 5.38 -9.81
N LYS A 15 -1.19 6.56 -10.35
CA LYS A 15 -0.90 6.87 -11.76
C LYS A 15 0.60 6.75 -11.99
N GLY A 16 1.01 6.09 -13.07
CA GLY A 16 2.41 5.74 -13.31
C GLY A 16 2.81 4.33 -12.86
N GLY A 17 1.88 3.56 -12.28
CA GLY A 17 2.03 2.13 -12.07
C GLY A 17 3.16 1.77 -11.10
N TYR A 18 3.81 0.63 -11.37
CA TYR A 18 4.80 0.01 -10.47
C TYR A 18 5.97 0.93 -10.08
N ASP A 19 6.54 1.66 -11.04
CA ASP A 19 7.69 2.53 -10.75
C ASP A 19 7.30 3.69 -9.83
N CYS A 20 6.11 4.25 -10.04
CA CYS A 20 5.59 5.27 -9.14
C CYS A 20 5.28 4.69 -7.75
N ALA A 21 4.64 3.52 -7.69
CA ALA A 21 4.32 2.85 -6.43
C ALA A 21 5.58 2.58 -5.59
N LYS A 22 6.70 2.16 -6.22
CA LYS A 22 8.00 2.01 -5.55
C LYS A 22 8.58 3.33 -5.04
N LYS A 23 8.40 4.43 -5.78
CA LYS A 23 8.87 5.76 -5.35
C LYS A 23 8.08 6.23 -4.12
N ILE A 24 6.74 6.13 -4.17
CA ILE A 24 5.85 6.47 -3.06
C ILE A 24 6.25 5.72 -1.79
N ILE A 25 6.38 4.39 -1.86
CA ILE A 25 6.72 3.58 -0.67
C ILE A 25 8.08 3.95 -0.09
N ARG A 26 9.06 4.31 -0.93
CA ARG A 26 10.40 4.73 -0.49
C ARG A 26 10.44 6.15 0.09
N SER A 27 9.47 7.00 -0.26
CA SER A 27 9.42 8.39 0.22
C SER A 27 8.70 8.55 1.54
N LEU A 28 7.78 7.63 1.89
CA LEU A 28 7.06 7.64 3.17
C LEU A 28 8.04 7.66 4.35
N LYS A 29 7.67 8.42 5.38
CA LYS A 29 8.47 8.65 6.59
C LYS A 29 7.85 8.02 7.82
N ILE A 30 6.52 7.95 7.86
CA ILE A 30 5.77 7.39 8.97
C ILE A 30 5.38 5.95 8.63
N ALA A 31 4.73 5.77 7.48
CA ALA A 31 4.33 4.44 7.02
C ALA A 31 5.55 3.56 6.67
N ILE A 32 5.61 2.37 7.26
CA ILE A 32 6.78 1.47 7.17
C ILE A 32 6.56 0.40 6.10
N SER A 33 7.56 0.17 5.25
CA SER A 33 7.54 -0.94 4.31
C SER A 33 7.84 -2.28 5.01
N ALA A 34 6.79 -3.03 5.39
CA ALA A 34 6.92 -4.35 6.01
C ALA A 34 5.74 -5.28 5.63
N SER A 35 5.98 -6.60 5.61
CA SER A 35 4.99 -7.60 5.16
C SER A 35 3.92 -7.96 6.19
N SER A 36 4.03 -7.49 7.44
CA SER A 36 3.04 -7.69 8.51
C SER A 36 1.82 -6.78 8.33
N LEU A 37 0.75 -7.01 9.10
CA LEU A 37 -0.53 -6.29 9.02
C LEU A 37 -1.22 -6.23 10.39
N GLY A 38 -2.04 -5.20 10.63
CA GLY A 38 -2.88 -5.07 11.81
C GLY A 38 -2.15 -4.68 13.11
N GLY A 39 -0.92 -4.19 12.99
CA GLY A 39 -0.16 -3.62 14.11
C GLY A 39 -0.65 -2.23 14.51
N VAL A 40 0.02 -1.64 15.50
CA VAL A 40 -0.23 -0.24 15.89
C VAL A 40 0.42 0.74 14.90
N GLU A 41 1.41 0.27 14.15
CA GLU A 41 2.11 0.99 13.12
C GLU A 41 1.42 0.84 11.77
N THR A 42 1.45 1.92 10.98
CA THR A 42 1.00 1.91 9.59
C THR A 42 2.04 1.19 8.73
N LEU A 43 1.59 0.15 8.03
CA LEU A 43 2.43 -0.69 7.18
C LEU A 43 2.01 -0.61 5.72
N VAL A 44 2.98 -0.53 4.82
CA VAL A 44 2.76 -0.50 3.37
C VAL A 44 3.51 -1.62 2.67
N THR A 45 2.91 -2.14 1.61
CA THR A 45 3.51 -3.23 0.81
C THR A 45 3.16 -3.08 -0.67
N LEU A 46 4.07 -3.55 -1.53
CA LEU A 46 3.76 -3.93 -2.91
C LEU A 46 3.44 -5.43 -2.91
N PRO A 47 2.18 -5.85 -3.08
CA PRO A 47 1.85 -7.28 -3.12
C PRO A 47 2.66 -8.03 -4.18
N ARG A 48 2.92 -7.40 -5.33
CA ARG A 48 3.81 -7.92 -6.39
C ARG A 48 5.21 -8.30 -5.88
N GLU A 49 5.80 -7.53 -4.97
CA GLU A 49 7.16 -7.78 -4.44
C GLU A 49 7.16 -8.61 -3.15
N THR A 50 5.98 -8.86 -2.57
CA THR A 50 5.85 -9.52 -1.26
C THR A 50 5.00 -10.78 -1.37
N SER A 51 3.72 -10.71 -1.03
CA SER A 51 2.83 -11.87 -0.99
C SER A 51 2.63 -12.59 -2.32
N HIS A 52 2.84 -11.89 -3.44
CA HIS A 52 2.66 -12.41 -4.79
C HIS A 52 3.99 -12.43 -5.58
N ALA A 53 5.13 -12.39 -4.90
CA ALA A 53 6.46 -12.37 -5.53
C ALA A 53 6.77 -13.60 -6.38
N SER A 54 6.10 -14.74 -6.13
CA SER A 54 6.25 -15.98 -6.90
C SER A 54 5.43 -16.00 -8.20
N LEU A 55 4.55 -15.01 -8.44
CA LEU A 55 3.70 -14.98 -9.62
C LEU A 55 4.37 -14.26 -10.78
N SER A 56 4.21 -14.82 -11.97
CA SER A 56 4.56 -14.17 -13.24
C SER A 56 3.67 -12.94 -13.51
N LYS A 57 4.10 -12.09 -14.45
CA LYS A 57 3.30 -10.93 -14.87
C LYS A 57 1.95 -11.35 -15.45
N GLU A 58 1.93 -12.44 -16.23
CA GLU A 58 0.70 -12.99 -16.79
C GLU A 58 -0.24 -13.50 -15.71
N GLU A 59 0.28 -14.14 -14.65
CA GLU A 59 -0.52 -14.60 -13.51
C GLU A 59 -1.13 -13.44 -12.73
N LEU A 60 -0.35 -12.41 -12.41
CA LEU A 60 -0.85 -11.20 -11.76
C LEU A 60 -1.97 -10.55 -12.57
N LYS A 61 -1.78 -10.43 -13.89
CA LYS A 61 -2.78 -9.88 -14.80
C LYS A 61 -4.06 -10.73 -14.85
N ARG A 62 -3.94 -12.06 -14.86
CA ARG A 62 -5.11 -12.98 -14.81
C ARG A 62 -5.88 -12.88 -13.51
N MET A 63 -5.21 -12.56 -12.41
CA MET A 63 -5.81 -12.36 -11.09
C MET A 63 -6.29 -10.93 -10.86
N GLU A 64 -6.20 -10.06 -11.88
CA GLU A 64 -6.57 -8.64 -11.81
C GLU A 64 -5.83 -7.91 -10.68
N ILE A 65 -4.57 -8.30 -10.42
CA ILE A 65 -3.68 -7.65 -9.46
C ILE A 65 -2.81 -6.67 -10.24
N PRO A 66 -3.03 -5.35 -10.10
CA PRO A 66 -2.20 -4.37 -10.79
C PRO A 66 -0.74 -4.43 -10.32
N GLU A 67 0.21 -4.25 -11.23
CA GLU A 67 1.64 -4.30 -10.87
C GLU A 67 2.03 -3.20 -9.88
N GLY A 68 1.34 -2.05 -9.93
CA GLY A 68 1.52 -0.92 -9.01
C GLY A 68 0.61 -0.92 -7.79
N LEU A 69 -0.06 -2.03 -7.48
CA LEU A 69 -0.95 -2.10 -6.32
C LEU A 69 -0.15 -1.82 -5.03
N VAL A 70 -0.55 -0.80 -4.28
CA VAL A 70 -0.07 -0.50 -2.94
C VAL A 70 -1.12 -0.98 -1.95
N ARG A 71 -0.72 -1.83 -1.00
CA ARG A 71 -1.57 -2.27 0.11
C ARG A 71 -1.11 -1.61 1.40
N VAL A 72 -2.06 -1.02 2.12
CA VAL A 72 -1.84 -0.29 3.37
C VAL A 72 -2.63 -0.97 4.49
N SER A 73 -1.95 -1.23 5.59
CA SER A 73 -2.55 -1.53 6.89
C SER A 73 -2.39 -0.27 7.74
N VAL A 74 -3.49 0.46 7.93
CA VAL A 74 -3.48 1.70 8.72
C VAL A 74 -3.34 1.37 10.19
N GLY A 75 -2.35 1.98 10.84
CA GLY A 75 -2.08 1.89 12.27
C GLY A 75 -2.96 2.83 13.08
N ILE A 76 -2.44 3.28 14.23
CA ILE A 76 -3.14 4.17 15.17
C ILE A 76 -2.38 5.49 15.40
N GLU A 77 -1.52 5.87 14.47
CA GLU A 77 -0.87 7.18 14.47
C GLU A 77 -1.88 8.33 14.32
N ASP A 78 -1.39 9.55 14.53
CA ASP A 78 -2.17 10.76 14.30
C ASP A 78 -2.62 10.87 12.84
N ILE A 79 -3.89 11.22 12.61
CA ILE A 79 -4.48 11.17 11.28
C ILE A 79 -3.96 12.29 10.39
N GLU A 80 -3.66 13.46 10.95
CA GLU A 80 -3.08 14.57 10.22
C GLU A 80 -1.65 14.22 9.75
N ASP A 81 -0.86 13.60 10.61
CA ASP A 81 0.50 13.14 10.29
C ASP A 81 0.49 12.10 9.15
N LEU A 82 -0.42 11.11 9.21
CA LEU A 82 -0.55 10.12 8.14
C LEU A 82 -1.02 10.74 6.82
N ILE A 83 -1.99 11.64 6.86
CA ILE A 83 -2.46 12.32 5.64
C ILE A 83 -1.32 13.13 5.02
N GLU A 84 -0.53 13.84 5.83
CA GLU A 84 0.62 14.60 5.34
C GLU A 84 1.70 13.70 4.74
N ASP A 85 2.04 12.59 5.40
CA ASP A 85 3.03 11.62 4.90
C ASP A 85 2.64 11.07 3.51
N PHE A 86 1.38 10.66 3.36
CA PHE A 86 0.87 10.16 2.09
C PHE A 86 0.75 11.27 1.04
N ASN A 87 0.30 12.49 1.38
CA ASN A 87 0.22 13.59 0.42
C ASN A 87 1.60 13.95 -0.15
N ASN A 88 2.61 14.04 0.71
CA ASN A 88 3.99 14.31 0.30
C ASN A 88 4.53 13.19 -0.60
N ALA A 89 4.29 11.93 -0.24
CA ALA A 89 4.73 10.79 -1.04
C ALA A 89 4.01 10.71 -2.40
N LEU A 90 2.70 10.97 -2.41
CA LEU A 90 1.87 10.92 -3.62
C LEU A 90 2.24 12.01 -4.62
N ALA A 91 2.69 13.20 -4.17
CA ALA A 91 3.07 14.32 -5.04
C ALA A 91 4.39 14.12 -5.83
N ILE A 92 5.14 13.04 -5.56
CA ILE A 92 6.37 12.70 -6.30
C ILE A 92 6.06 12.10 -7.68
N CYS A 93 4.80 11.70 -7.86
CA CYS A 93 4.19 11.33 -9.13
C CYS A 93 2.85 12.08 -9.30
#